data_AF-I3C3B4-F1
#
_entry.id   AF-I3C3B4-F1
#
_cell.length_a   1.000
_cell.length_b   1.000
_cell.length_c   1.000
_cell.angle_alpha   90.00
_cell.angle_beta   90.00
_cell.angle_gamma   90.00
#
_symmetry.space_group_name_H-M   'P 1'
#
loop_
_entity.id
_entity.type
_entity.pdbx_description
1 polymer ?
#
loop_
_entity_poly.entity_id
_entity_poly.type
_entity_poly.pdbx_seq_one_letter_code
_entity_poly.pdbx_strand_id
1 'polypeptide(L)'
;MNHVLITDFKSDSTYLKLQNRFLKKCDAGSFYNKQFKEPRREDFDIKYNEGEIVFRNDELFSKDKYITVSFHKWLVKRMNVLAQNYITSFKEILEERLILDEDQVKLLAKKYVMEAIEVEEYVKNSQYLNYELKNKLKNQISKIIEYLSQIHVLSNYGIDDRIKINANKNDLLLLFLLLREHKFIDCPYDSELGFLIEKSFMFYDEKTEEYKYIQKAGKELNNIKNNNKPVEKSFKRLKKILTSIIESNDIDSN
;
A
#
# COMPACT_ATOMS: atom_id res chain seq x y z
N MET A 1 5.13 -15.70 5.90
CA MET A 1 4.01 -16.33 6.63
C MET A 1 2.77 -16.33 5.75
N ASN A 2 2.06 -17.45 5.59
CA ASN A 2 0.81 -17.45 4.83
C ASN A 2 -0.32 -16.82 5.68
N HIS A 3 -0.70 -15.60 5.33
CA HIS A 3 -1.77 -14.83 5.98
C HIS A 3 -3.16 -15.31 5.54
N VAL A 4 -4.16 -15.09 6.41
CA VAL A 4 -5.58 -15.25 6.07
C VAL A 4 -6.08 -13.89 5.62
N LEU A 5 -6.83 -13.87 4.53
CA LEU A 5 -7.37 -12.66 3.93
C LEU A 5 -8.90 -12.65 4.03
N ILE A 6 -9.50 -11.45 4.01
CA ILE A 6 -10.97 -11.33 3.94
C ILE A 6 -11.51 -11.98 2.66
N THR A 7 -10.78 -11.88 1.56
CA THR A 7 -11.12 -12.47 0.27
C THR A 7 -11.07 -14.00 0.27
N ASP A 8 -10.45 -14.64 1.28
CA ASP A 8 -10.53 -16.09 1.45
C ASP A 8 -11.99 -16.52 1.75
N PHE A 9 -12.85 -15.62 2.22
CA PHE A 9 -14.26 -15.85 2.54
C PHE A 9 -15.24 -15.29 1.50
N LYS A 10 -14.82 -15.14 0.24
CA LYS A 10 -15.68 -14.63 -0.84
C LYS A 10 -16.55 -15.71 -1.48
N SER A 11 -16.12 -16.97 -1.40
CA SER A 11 -16.78 -18.11 -2.04
C SER A 11 -16.33 -19.44 -1.42
N ASP A 12 -17.04 -20.51 -1.74
CA ASP A 12 -16.62 -21.87 -1.37
C ASP A 12 -15.25 -22.22 -1.94
N SER A 13 -14.96 -21.80 -3.18
CA SER A 13 -13.67 -22.02 -3.82
C SER A 13 -12.52 -21.35 -3.07
N THR A 14 -12.69 -20.09 -2.65
CA THR A 14 -11.66 -19.38 -1.88
C THR A 14 -11.50 -19.94 -0.47
N TYR A 15 -12.60 -20.36 0.16
CA TYR A 15 -12.55 -20.95 1.49
C TYR A 15 -11.90 -22.34 1.47
N LEU A 16 -12.16 -23.14 0.43
CA LEU A 16 -11.46 -24.39 0.16
C LEU A 16 -9.95 -24.18 -0.03
N LYS A 17 -9.56 -23.14 -0.80
CA LYS A 17 -8.14 -22.78 -0.96
C LYS A 17 -7.49 -22.44 0.38
N LEU A 18 -8.20 -21.78 1.29
CA LEU A 18 -7.73 -21.49 2.64
C LEU A 18 -7.53 -22.78 3.47
N GLN A 19 -8.51 -23.70 3.45
CA GLN A 19 -8.40 -24.99 4.14
C GLN A 19 -7.22 -25.82 3.60
N ASN A 20 -7.07 -25.88 2.27
CA ASN A 20 -5.95 -26.55 1.62
C ASN A 20 -4.60 -25.88 1.91
N ARG A 21 -4.56 -24.54 2.06
CA ARG A 21 -3.35 -23.81 2.48
C ARG A 21 -2.95 -24.15 3.91
N PHE A 22 -3.92 -24.42 4.79
CA PHE A 22 -3.66 -24.89 6.14
C PHE A 22 -3.16 -26.34 6.14
N LEU A 23 -3.79 -27.24 5.39
CA LEU A 23 -3.36 -28.65 5.26
C LEU A 23 -1.90 -28.79 4.80
N LYS A 24 -1.46 -27.96 3.87
CA LYS A 24 -0.08 -27.95 3.36
C LYS A 24 1.00 -27.68 4.42
N LYS A 25 0.60 -27.24 5.63
CA LYS A 25 1.53 -27.03 6.75
C LYS A 25 1.77 -28.31 7.57
N CYS A 26 1.12 -29.41 7.24
CA CYS A 26 1.31 -30.69 7.93
C CYS A 26 2.64 -31.31 7.50
N ASP A 27 3.60 -31.43 8.43
CA ASP A 27 4.93 -32.01 8.14
C ASP A 27 4.91 -33.54 8.18
N ALA A 28 3.94 -34.13 8.88
CA ALA A 28 3.80 -35.58 8.96
C ALA A 28 3.43 -36.16 7.58
N GLY A 29 4.29 -37.07 7.08
CA GLY A 29 4.24 -37.76 5.79
C GLY A 29 2.92 -38.40 5.34
N SER A 30 1.83 -38.33 6.13
CA SER A 30 0.54 -38.96 5.83
C SER A 30 -0.43 -38.10 4.99
N PHE A 31 -0.16 -36.80 4.79
CA PHE A 31 -1.09 -35.89 4.09
C PHE A 31 -0.56 -35.27 2.80
N TYR A 32 0.65 -35.64 2.33
CA TYR A 32 1.35 -35.01 1.21
C TYR A 32 0.59 -34.95 -0.13
N ASN A 33 -0.58 -35.58 -0.27
CA ASN A 33 -1.43 -35.49 -1.47
C ASN A 33 -2.95 -35.34 -1.21
N LYS A 34 -3.41 -35.16 0.04
CA LYS A 34 -4.86 -34.99 0.30
C LYS A 34 -5.23 -33.51 0.33
N GLN A 35 -5.43 -32.93 -0.84
CA GLN A 35 -6.21 -31.69 -0.94
C GLN A 35 -7.69 -32.05 -0.81
N PHE A 36 -8.43 -31.25 -0.06
CA PHE A 36 -9.87 -31.31 -0.11
C PHE A 36 -10.35 -30.85 -1.49
N LYS A 37 -11.33 -31.56 -2.05
CA LYS A 37 -12.01 -31.21 -3.30
C LYS A 37 -13.18 -30.26 -3.07
N GLU A 38 -13.71 -30.25 -1.86
CA GLU A 38 -14.83 -29.42 -1.42
C GLU A 38 -14.53 -28.87 -0.02
N PRO A 39 -15.10 -27.71 0.36
CA PRO A 39 -14.90 -27.17 1.69
C PRO A 39 -15.47 -28.12 2.76
N ARG A 40 -14.77 -28.24 3.87
CA ARG A 40 -15.24 -29.01 5.03
C ARG A 40 -15.92 -28.09 6.03
N ARG A 41 -17.02 -28.57 6.60
CA ARG A 41 -17.71 -27.89 7.71
C ARG A 41 -17.09 -28.22 9.05
N GLU A 42 -16.63 -29.46 9.21
CA GLU A 42 -16.03 -29.95 10.43
C GLU A 42 -14.60 -29.41 10.61
N ASP A 43 -14.21 -29.21 11.87
CA ASP A 43 -12.82 -28.88 12.18
C ASP A 43 -11.91 -30.06 11.80
N PHE A 44 -10.64 -29.77 11.56
CA PHE A 44 -9.63 -30.78 11.28
C PHE A 44 -8.27 -30.32 11.76
N ASP A 45 -7.44 -31.28 12.13
CA ASP A 45 -6.13 -31.03 12.71
C ASP A 45 -5.01 -31.30 11.71
N ILE A 46 -3.92 -30.56 11.87
CA ILE A 46 -2.63 -30.89 11.27
C ILE A 46 -1.59 -31.14 12.37
N LYS A 47 -0.58 -31.94 12.05
CA LYS A 47 0.63 -32.08 12.86
C LYS A 47 1.79 -31.44 12.13
N TYR A 48 2.47 -30.50 12.77
CA TYR A 48 3.68 -29.89 12.22
C TYR A 48 4.78 -29.88 13.26
N ASN A 49 6.02 -29.94 12.81
CA ASN A 49 7.20 -30.01 13.64
C ASN A 49 7.63 -28.58 13.99
N GLU A 50 7.55 -28.22 15.28
CA GLU A 50 8.17 -26.99 15.80
C GLU A 50 9.61 -27.24 16.22
N GLY A 51 10.33 -28.10 15.49
CA GLY A 51 11.64 -28.63 15.86
C GLY A 51 12.52 -27.58 16.54
N GLU A 52 13.01 -27.94 17.73
CA GLU A 52 13.90 -27.07 18.50
C GLU A 52 15.33 -27.56 18.27
N ILE A 53 16.20 -26.65 17.83
CA ILE A 53 17.63 -26.91 17.76
C ILE A 53 18.18 -26.70 19.16
N VAL A 54 18.59 -27.78 19.80
CA VAL A 54 19.17 -27.73 21.15
C VAL A 54 20.67 -28.00 21.04
N PHE A 55 21.46 -27.09 21.58
CA PHE A 55 22.90 -27.29 21.74
C PHE A 55 23.17 -28.01 23.06
N ARG A 56 23.86 -29.15 23.01
CA ARG A 56 24.32 -29.85 24.21
C ARG A 56 25.74 -30.33 23.97
N ASN A 57 26.68 -29.91 24.81
CA ASN A 57 28.11 -30.27 24.71
C ASN A 57 28.69 -30.02 23.30
N ASP A 58 28.46 -28.84 22.73
CA ASP A 58 28.90 -28.45 21.37
C ASP A 58 28.38 -29.31 20.21
N GLU A 59 27.42 -30.21 20.47
CA GLU A 59 26.71 -31.00 19.46
C GLU A 59 25.28 -30.45 19.21
N LEU A 60 24.86 -30.48 17.94
CA LEU A 60 23.58 -29.97 17.47
C LEU A 60 22.53 -31.08 17.47
N PHE A 61 21.55 -31.02 18.37
CA PHE A 61 20.46 -31.99 18.44
C PHE A 61 19.17 -31.39 17.90
N SER A 62 18.56 -32.03 16.90
CA SER A 62 17.18 -31.74 16.49
C SER A 62 16.23 -32.57 17.34
N LYS A 63 15.51 -31.94 18.26
CA LYS A 63 14.40 -32.63 18.93
C LYS A 63 13.12 -32.36 18.14
N ASP A 64 12.65 -33.38 17.45
CA ASP A 64 11.35 -33.36 16.82
C ASP A 64 10.26 -33.12 17.87
N LYS A 65 9.59 -31.99 17.76
CA LYS A 65 8.46 -31.61 18.61
C LYS A 65 7.25 -31.38 17.73
N TYR A 66 6.49 -32.44 17.53
CA TYR A 66 5.24 -32.35 16.79
C TYR A 66 4.14 -31.73 17.65
N ILE A 67 3.50 -30.70 17.12
CA ILE A 67 2.32 -30.08 17.74
C ILE A 67 1.12 -30.32 16.83
N THR A 68 0.00 -30.68 17.46
CA THR A 68 -1.30 -30.76 16.80
C THR A 68 -2.00 -29.41 16.89
N VAL A 69 -2.43 -28.87 15.77
CA VAL A 69 -3.19 -27.61 15.71
C VAL A 69 -4.44 -27.80 14.86
N SER A 70 -5.58 -27.39 15.41
CA SER A 70 -6.87 -27.41 14.69
C SER A 70 -7.02 -26.21 13.76
N PHE A 71 -7.71 -26.43 12.65
CA PHE A 71 -7.98 -25.41 11.65
C PHE A 71 -8.78 -24.24 12.24
N HIS A 72 -9.86 -24.51 12.99
CA HIS A 72 -10.66 -23.43 13.60
C HIS A 72 -9.85 -22.63 14.62
N LYS A 73 -9.06 -23.28 15.48
CA LYS A 73 -8.20 -22.58 16.44
C LYS A 73 -7.15 -21.73 15.75
N TRP A 74 -6.55 -22.24 14.68
CA TRP A 74 -5.59 -21.52 13.84
C TRP A 74 -6.23 -20.32 13.14
N LEU A 75 -7.45 -20.50 12.65
CA LEU A 75 -8.22 -19.50 11.92
C LEU A 75 -8.64 -18.36 12.84
N VAL A 76 -9.27 -18.66 13.98
CA VAL A 76 -9.75 -17.68 14.96
C VAL A 76 -8.64 -16.72 15.39
N LYS A 77 -7.42 -17.22 15.66
CA LYS A 77 -6.28 -16.37 16.02
C LYS A 77 -5.95 -15.32 14.94
N ARG A 78 -6.15 -15.67 13.66
CA ARG A 78 -5.82 -14.81 12.51
C ARG A 78 -6.99 -13.90 12.11
N MET A 79 -8.21 -14.29 12.45
CA MET A 79 -9.38 -13.48 12.17
C MET A 79 -9.37 -12.13 12.89
N ASN A 80 -8.72 -12.05 14.05
CA ASN A 80 -8.72 -10.83 14.87
C ASN A 80 -8.08 -9.61 14.18
N VAL A 81 -7.22 -9.83 13.19
CA VAL A 81 -6.49 -8.77 12.47
C VAL A 81 -6.99 -8.56 11.04
N LEU A 82 -8.06 -9.23 10.63
CA LEU A 82 -8.55 -9.19 9.25
C LEU A 82 -8.98 -7.79 8.82
N ALA A 83 -9.75 -7.09 9.65
CA ALA A 83 -10.17 -5.72 9.36
C ALA A 83 -8.98 -4.81 9.20
N GLN A 84 -8.02 -4.90 10.13
CA GLN A 84 -6.81 -4.07 10.09
C GLN A 84 -6.01 -4.31 8.81
N ASN A 85 -5.75 -5.57 8.45
CA ASN A 85 -4.99 -5.90 7.25
C ASN A 85 -5.69 -5.42 5.97
N TYR A 86 -7.01 -5.55 5.90
CA TYR A 86 -7.79 -5.10 4.75
C TYR A 86 -7.77 -3.58 4.60
N ILE A 87 -7.91 -2.85 5.72
CA ILE A 87 -7.81 -1.38 5.77
C ILE A 87 -6.40 -0.92 5.43
N THR A 88 -5.37 -1.59 5.93
CA THR A 88 -3.96 -1.30 5.60
C THR A 88 -3.73 -1.47 4.10
N SER A 89 -4.20 -2.57 3.49
CA SER A 89 -4.09 -2.75 2.04
C SER A 89 -4.82 -1.67 1.23
N PHE A 90 -5.96 -1.20 1.70
CA PHE A 90 -6.64 -0.05 1.09
C PHE A 90 -5.78 1.23 1.15
N LYS A 91 -5.15 1.52 2.30
CA LYS A 91 -4.27 2.69 2.47
C LYS A 91 -3.02 2.59 1.60
N GLU A 92 -2.38 1.42 1.58
CA GLU A 92 -1.22 1.15 0.73
C GLU A 92 -1.55 1.43 -0.74
N ILE A 93 -2.74 1.06 -1.21
CA ILE A 93 -3.17 1.35 -2.60
C ILE A 93 -3.38 2.85 -2.84
N LEU A 94 -3.90 3.59 -1.86
CA LEU A 94 -3.99 5.05 -1.97
C LEU A 94 -2.61 5.69 -2.11
N GLU A 95 -1.66 5.23 -1.30
CA GLU A 95 -0.27 5.71 -1.29
C GLU A 95 0.47 5.33 -2.58
N GLU A 96 0.49 4.04 -2.95
CA GLU A 96 1.16 3.51 -4.15
C GLU A 96 0.65 4.16 -5.44
N ARG A 97 -0.66 4.46 -5.50
CA ARG A 97 -1.28 5.07 -6.69
C ARG A 97 -1.42 6.58 -6.59
N LEU A 98 -0.94 7.18 -5.49
CA LEU A 98 -1.04 8.61 -5.20
C LEU A 98 -2.46 9.16 -5.40
N ILE A 99 -3.47 8.40 -4.95
CA ILE A 99 -4.88 8.78 -5.05
C ILE A 99 -5.17 9.78 -3.93
N LEU A 100 -5.02 11.06 -4.26
CA LEU A 100 -5.26 12.18 -3.36
C LEU A 100 -6.59 12.89 -3.64
N ASP A 101 -7.22 12.60 -4.77
CA ASP A 101 -8.50 13.19 -5.16
C ASP A 101 -9.65 12.57 -4.36
N GLU A 102 -10.47 13.41 -3.73
CA GLU A 102 -11.52 12.97 -2.81
C GLU A 102 -12.56 12.06 -3.49
N ASP A 103 -12.92 12.37 -4.74
CA ASP A 103 -13.90 11.57 -5.49
C ASP A 103 -13.31 10.21 -5.89
N GLN A 104 -12.03 10.15 -6.24
CA GLN A 104 -11.34 8.88 -6.49
C GLN A 104 -11.16 8.04 -5.22
N VAL A 105 -10.87 8.67 -4.07
CA VAL A 105 -10.82 8.00 -2.77
C VAL A 105 -12.20 7.40 -2.44
N LYS A 106 -13.27 8.19 -2.58
CA LYS A 106 -14.65 7.73 -2.36
C LYS A 106 -15.02 6.57 -3.30
N LEU A 107 -14.65 6.66 -4.57
CA LEU A 107 -14.92 5.60 -5.55
C LEU A 107 -14.20 4.30 -5.17
N LEU A 108 -12.94 4.39 -4.76
CA LEU A 108 -12.17 3.23 -4.30
C LEU A 108 -12.74 2.66 -3.01
N ALA A 109 -13.05 3.51 -2.02
CA ALA A 109 -13.66 3.10 -0.76
C ALA A 109 -14.99 2.38 -1.01
N LYS A 110 -15.84 2.91 -1.90
CA LYS A 110 -17.10 2.26 -2.30
C LYS A 110 -16.87 0.88 -2.91
N LYS A 111 -15.85 0.72 -3.77
CA LYS A 111 -15.49 -0.59 -4.31
C LYS A 111 -15.09 -1.58 -3.21
N TYR A 112 -14.28 -1.15 -2.26
CA TYR A 112 -13.83 -1.99 -1.14
C TYR A 112 -14.97 -2.35 -0.18
N VAL A 113 -15.91 -1.43 0.04
CA VAL A 113 -17.14 -1.67 0.80
C VAL A 113 -18.02 -2.70 0.10
N MET A 114 -18.22 -2.57 -1.22
CA MET A 114 -19.01 -3.55 -1.98
C MET A 114 -18.40 -4.95 -1.88
N GLU A 115 -17.07 -5.07 -1.99
CA GLU A 115 -16.40 -6.37 -1.80
C GLU A 115 -16.57 -6.92 -0.38
N ALA A 116 -16.52 -6.06 0.65
CA ALA A 116 -16.78 -6.48 2.03
C ALA A 116 -18.24 -6.95 2.23
N ILE A 117 -19.21 -6.32 1.57
CA ILE A 117 -20.63 -6.71 1.59
C ILE A 117 -20.83 -8.07 0.91
N GLU A 118 -20.19 -8.30 -0.24
CA GLU A 118 -20.22 -9.61 -0.93
C GLU A 118 -19.70 -10.73 -0.01
N VAL A 119 -18.62 -10.45 0.73
CA VAL A 119 -18.09 -11.40 1.72
C VAL A 119 -19.07 -11.59 2.88
N GLU A 120 -19.73 -10.54 3.37
CA GLU A 120 -20.75 -10.67 4.42
C GLU A 120 -21.91 -11.58 3.99
N GLU A 121 -22.39 -11.41 2.76
CA GLU A 121 -23.46 -12.22 2.20
C GLU A 121 -23.05 -13.70 2.10
N TYR A 122 -21.84 -13.97 1.60
CA TYR A 122 -21.29 -15.32 1.60
C TYR A 122 -21.21 -15.90 3.03
N VAL A 123 -20.65 -15.14 3.97
CA VAL A 123 -20.49 -15.59 5.37
C VAL A 123 -21.83 -15.93 6.00
N LYS A 124 -22.86 -15.11 5.76
CA LYS A 124 -24.22 -15.33 6.25
C LYS A 124 -24.78 -16.65 5.70
N ASN A 125 -24.66 -16.87 4.40
CA ASN A 125 -25.27 -17.98 3.69
C ASN A 125 -24.44 -19.28 3.68
N SER A 126 -23.15 -19.22 4.03
CA SER A 126 -22.25 -20.37 3.99
C SER A 126 -22.70 -21.49 4.92
N GLN A 127 -22.76 -22.72 4.39
CA GLN A 127 -23.01 -23.93 5.17
C GLN A 127 -21.75 -24.49 5.85
N TYR A 128 -20.57 -24.05 5.40
CA TYR A 128 -19.27 -24.56 5.86
C TYR A 128 -18.72 -23.79 7.06
N LEU A 129 -19.17 -22.55 7.25
CA LEU A 129 -18.79 -21.75 8.41
C LEU A 129 -19.71 -22.06 9.60
N ASN A 130 -19.11 -22.41 10.74
CA ASN A 130 -19.85 -22.55 11.98
C ASN A 130 -20.27 -21.18 12.56
N TYR A 131 -21.18 -21.19 13.53
CA TYR A 131 -21.75 -19.97 14.12
C TYR A 131 -20.69 -19.04 14.72
N GLU A 132 -19.68 -19.58 15.41
CA GLU A 132 -18.61 -18.78 16.02
C GLU A 132 -17.78 -18.05 14.96
N LEU A 133 -17.37 -18.76 13.91
CA LEU A 133 -16.61 -18.19 12.79
C LEU A 133 -17.44 -17.13 12.06
N LYS A 134 -18.73 -17.39 11.81
CA LYS A 134 -19.64 -16.41 11.21
C LYS A 134 -19.71 -15.12 12.02
N ASN A 135 -19.89 -15.22 13.33
CA ASN A 135 -19.95 -14.03 14.19
C ASN A 135 -18.64 -13.26 14.22
N LYS A 136 -17.49 -13.96 14.30
CA LYS A 136 -16.18 -13.29 14.27
C LYS A 136 -15.91 -12.62 12.93
N LEU A 137 -16.25 -13.26 11.80
CA LEU A 137 -16.13 -12.66 10.47
C LEU A 137 -17.04 -11.43 10.35
N LYS A 138 -18.31 -11.56 10.74
CA LYS A 138 -19.26 -10.45 10.72
C LYS A 138 -18.71 -9.25 11.48
N ASN A 139 -18.18 -9.45 12.69
CA ASN A 139 -17.58 -8.37 13.48
C ASN A 139 -16.38 -7.70 12.76
N GLN A 140 -15.55 -8.46 12.04
CA GLN A 140 -14.43 -7.91 11.27
C GLN A 140 -14.93 -7.15 10.03
N ILE A 141 -15.93 -7.67 9.34
CA ILE A 141 -16.53 -7.05 8.16
C ILE A 141 -17.23 -5.75 8.55
N SER A 142 -17.98 -5.72 9.66
CA SER A 142 -18.60 -4.50 10.17
C SER A 142 -17.58 -3.40 10.45
N LYS A 143 -16.41 -3.73 11.03
CA LYS A 143 -15.32 -2.76 11.22
C LYS A 143 -14.78 -2.20 9.92
N ILE A 144 -14.65 -3.03 8.88
CA ILE A 144 -14.23 -2.59 7.54
C ILE A 144 -15.25 -1.63 6.94
N ILE A 145 -16.53 -2.02 6.96
CA ILE A 145 -17.62 -1.21 6.42
C ILE A 145 -17.73 0.11 7.18
N GLU A 146 -17.68 0.08 8.51
CA GLU A 146 -17.72 1.28 9.36
C GLU A 146 -16.58 2.23 9.00
N TYR A 147 -15.34 1.73 8.98
CA TYR A 147 -14.18 2.52 8.63
C TYR A 147 -14.30 3.15 7.24
N LEU A 148 -14.56 2.32 6.21
CA LEU A 148 -14.59 2.78 4.82
C LEU A 148 -15.81 3.66 4.49
N SER A 149 -16.93 3.48 5.20
CA SER A 149 -18.12 4.34 5.05
C SER A 149 -17.96 5.68 5.76
N GLN A 150 -17.10 5.74 6.78
CA GLN A 150 -16.71 6.97 7.47
C GLN A 150 -15.55 7.70 6.78
N ILE A 151 -14.99 7.17 5.68
CA ILE A 151 -14.07 7.91 4.81
C ILE A 151 -14.87 8.99 4.06
N HIS A 152 -15.27 9.99 4.82
CA HIS A 152 -15.36 11.36 4.35
C HIS A 152 -14.06 12.01 4.77
N VAL A 153 -13.30 12.52 3.80
CA VAL A 153 -12.36 13.61 4.04
C VAL A 153 -11.22 13.24 5.01
N LEU A 154 -10.12 12.69 4.46
CA LEU A 154 -8.82 13.15 4.95
C LEU A 154 -8.73 14.62 4.54
N SER A 155 -9.27 15.52 5.37
CA SER A 155 -8.89 16.93 5.36
C SER A 155 -7.45 16.93 5.82
N ASN A 156 -6.52 16.88 4.86
CA ASN A 156 -5.14 17.35 4.94
C ASN A 156 -4.47 17.00 3.60
N TYR A 157 -4.96 17.63 2.54
CA TYR A 157 -4.20 18.19 1.43
C TYR A 157 -5.19 19.07 0.69
N GLY A 158 -5.64 20.12 1.38
CA GLY A 158 -6.43 21.16 0.77
C GLY A 158 -5.65 21.74 -0.41
N ILE A 159 -6.36 22.26 -1.39
CA ILE A 159 -5.78 22.94 -2.56
C ILE A 159 -4.76 24.04 -2.16
N ASP A 160 -4.84 24.53 -0.91
CA ASP A 160 -3.92 25.48 -0.26
C ASP A 160 -2.62 24.89 0.32
N ASP A 161 -2.46 23.56 0.39
CA ASP A 161 -1.28 22.91 0.98
C ASP A 161 -0.13 22.71 -0.03
N ARG A 162 -0.31 23.14 -1.30
CA ARG A 162 0.77 23.07 -2.29
C ARG A 162 1.84 24.10 -1.99
N ILE A 163 3.10 23.67 -2.11
CA ILE A 163 4.25 24.52 -1.86
C ILE A 163 4.32 25.58 -2.95
N LYS A 164 4.16 26.84 -2.54
CA LYS A 164 4.28 28.03 -3.39
C LYS A 164 5.76 28.34 -3.59
N ILE A 165 6.27 28.11 -4.79
CA ILE A 165 7.66 28.39 -5.12
C ILE A 165 7.74 29.71 -5.89
N ASN A 166 8.54 30.64 -5.39
CA ASN A 166 8.84 31.90 -6.08
C ASN A 166 9.82 31.67 -7.23
N ALA A 167 9.39 30.89 -8.21
CA ALA A 167 10.09 30.64 -9.46
C ALA A 167 9.05 30.42 -10.56
N ASN A 168 9.41 30.79 -11.79
CA ASN A 168 8.56 30.45 -12.93
C ASN A 168 8.55 28.92 -13.17
N LYS A 169 7.53 28.46 -13.90
CA LYS A 169 7.31 27.04 -14.19
C LYS A 169 8.53 26.32 -14.77
N ASN A 170 9.24 26.93 -15.72
CA ASN A 170 10.35 26.28 -16.41
C ASN A 170 11.54 26.08 -15.47
N ASP A 171 11.81 27.04 -14.60
CA ASP A 171 12.89 26.96 -13.62
C ASP A 171 12.59 25.86 -12.60
N LEU A 172 11.35 25.77 -12.13
CA LEU A 172 10.91 24.71 -11.23
C LEU A 172 11.03 23.31 -11.85
N LEU A 173 10.58 23.12 -13.10
CA LEU A 173 10.69 21.84 -13.80
C LEU A 173 12.16 21.45 -14.04
N LEU A 174 13.00 22.41 -14.42
CA LEU A 174 14.43 22.16 -14.63
C LEU A 174 15.14 21.80 -13.32
N LEU A 175 14.78 22.44 -12.21
CA LEU A 175 15.32 22.09 -10.89
C LEU A 175 15.06 20.62 -10.55
N PHE A 176 13.82 20.14 -10.70
CA PHE A 176 13.48 18.74 -10.44
C PHE A 176 14.17 17.75 -11.39
N LEU A 177 14.39 18.14 -12.65
CA LEU A 177 15.21 17.34 -13.57
C LEU A 177 16.65 17.20 -13.07
N LEU A 178 17.28 18.31 -12.68
CA LEU A 178 18.66 18.31 -12.18
C LEU A 178 18.78 17.49 -10.88
N LEU A 179 17.83 17.65 -9.95
CA LEU A 179 17.80 16.87 -8.71
C LEU A 179 17.71 15.36 -9.00
N ARG A 180 16.89 14.96 -9.98
CA ARG A 180 16.80 13.57 -10.42
C ARG A 180 18.08 13.09 -11.12
N GLU A 181 18.66 13.88 -12.02
CA GLU A 181 19.90 13.53 -12.74
C GLU A 181 21.08 13.34 -11.78
N HIS A 182 21.13 14.13 -10.71
CA HIS A 182 22.12 14.01 -9.65
C HIS A 182 21.72 13.03 -8.53
N LYS A 183 20.66 12.23 -8.73
CA LYS A 183 20.19 11.17 -7.82
C LYS A 183 19.77 11.64 -6.42
N PHE A 184 19.39 12.91 -6.28
CA PHE A 184 18.75 13.41 -5.06
C PHE A 184 17.28 13.00 -4.96
N ILE A 185 16.67 12.63 -6.10
CA ILE A 185 15.30 12.14 -6.19
C ILE A 185 15.31 10.83 -6.97
N ASP A 186 14.78 9.76 -6.37
CA ASP A 186 14.57 8.48 -7.04
C ASP A 186 13.17 8.43 -7.65
N CYS A 187 13.08 8.78 -8.94
CA CYS A 187 11.84 8.75 -9.69
C CYS A 187 12.13 8.39 -11.16
N PRO A 188 12.01 7.12 -11.55
CA PRO A 188 12.54 6.63 -12.82
C PRO A 188 11.78 7.14 -14.05
N TYR A 189 10.51 7.54 -13.90
CA TYR A 189 9.66 7.92 -15.03
C TYR A 189 9.26 9.40 -15.01
N ASP A 190 9.28 10.06 -16.18
CA ASP A 190 8.87 11.47 -16.34
C ASP A 190 7.41 11.72 -15.98
N SER A 191 6.53 10.73 -16.22
CA SER A 191 5.12 10.79 -15.84
C SER A 191 4.93 10.85 -14.33
N GLU A 192 5.72 10.07 -13.58
CA GLU A 192 5.67 10.03 -12.11
C GLU A 192 6.22 11.32 -11.51
N LEU A 193 7.39 11.77 -11.97
CA LEU A 193 7.98 13.02 -11.52
C LEU A 193 7.08 14.21 -11.86
N GLY A 194 6.52 14.22 -13.07
CA GLY A 194 5.58 15.25 -13.50
C GLY A 194 4.32 15.29 -12.63
N PHE A 195 3.76 14.13 -12.32
CA PHE A 195 2.58 14.05 -11.46
C PHE A 195 2.87 14.56 -10.04
N LEU A 196 4.01 14.17 -9.44
CA LEU A 196 4.46 14.69 -8.15
C LEU A 196 4.54 16.22 -8.16
N ILE A 197 5.19 16.80 -9.17
CA ILE A 197 5.35 18.24 -9.30
C ILE A 197 3.99 18.95 -9.40
N GLU A 198 3.08 18.42 -10.23
CA GLU A 198 1.73 18.99 -10.41
C GLU A 198 0.92 18.98 -9.12
N LYS A 199 1.04 17.93 -8.31
CA LYS A 199 0.27 17.75 -7.09
C LYS A 199 0.84 18.51 -5.91
N SER A 200 2.16 18.69 -5.86
CA SER A 200 2.83 19.23 -4.68
C SER A 200 3.20 20.72 -4.79
N PHE A 201 3.32 21.28 -5.99
CA PHE A 201 3.88 22.63 -6.16
C PHE A 201 3.00 23.57 -7.00
N MET A 202 3.15 24.86 -6.71
CA MET A 202 2.66 25.98 -7.54
C MET A 202 3.84 26.87 -7.93
N PHE A 203 3.78 27.46 -9.12
CA PHE A 203 4.81 28.36 -9.62
C PHE A 203 4.32 29.80 -9.61
N TYR A 204 5.22 30.76 -9.44
CA TYR A 204 4.90 32.18 -9.50
C TYR A 204 4.87 32.66 -10.95
N ASP A 205 3.76 33.26 -11.37
CA ASP A 205 3.63 33.89 -12.68
C ASP A 205 3.80 35.41 -12.55
N GLU A 206 4.98 35.90 -12.91
CA GLU A 206 5.33 37.33 -12.86
C GLU A 206 4.39 38.22 -13.67
N LYS A 207 3.67 37.70 -14.68
CA LYS A 207 2.77 38.52 -15.51
C LYS A 207 1.45 38.82 -14.82
N THR A 208 0.98 37.89 -14.00
CA THR A 208 -0.29 38.05 -13.27
C THR A 208 -0.07 38.23 -11.77
N GLU A 209 1.18 38.22 -11.32
CA GLU A 209 1.60 38.34 -9.93
C GLU A 209 0.95 37.31 -8.98
N GLU A 210 0.62 36.14 -9.52
CA GLU A 210 -0.15 35.09 -8.83
C GLU A 210 0.56 33.74 -8.91
N TYR A 211 0.33 32.90 -7.90
CA TYR A 211 0.74 31.50 -7.93
C TYR A 211 -0.22 30.69 -8.78
N LYS A 212 0.32 29.94 -9.76
CA LYS A 212 -0.45 29.13 -10.69
C LYS A 212 -0.12 27.65 -10.58
N TYR A 213 -1.12 26.85 -10.94
CA TYR A 213 -1.00 25.40 -11.03
C TYR A 213 -0.10 25.00 -12.20
N ILE A 214 0.72 23.99 -11.94
CA ILE A 214 1.49 23.30 -12.97
C ILE A 214 0.56 22.29 -13.62
N GLN A 215 0.58 22.21 -14.95
CA GLN A 215 -0.18 21.24 -15.73
C GLN A 215 0.71 20.63 -16.80
N LYS A 216 0.53 19.33 -17.06
CA LYS A 216 1.27 18.57 -18.09
C LYS A 216 2.78 18.56 -17.85
N ALA A 217 3.23 18.62 -16.60
CA ALA A 217 4.63 18.61 -16.19
C ALA A 217 5.38 17.42 -16.78
N GLY A 218 4.81 16.21 -16.76
CA GLY A 218 5.47 15.01 -17.31
C GLY A 218 5.82 15.14 -18.79
N LYS A 219 4.92 15.73 -19.59
CA LYS A 219 5.18 16.02 -21.00
C LYS A 219 6.23 17.12 -21.17
N GLU A 220 6.20 18.13 -20.32
CA GLU A 220 7.17 19.23 -20.36
C GLU A 220 8.58 18.81 -19.94
N LEU A 221 8.70 17.94 -18.92
CA LEU A 221 9.96 17.32 -18.50
C LEU A 221 10.59 16.54 -19.65
N ASN A 222 9.80 15.70 -20.34
CA ASN A 222 10.26 14.96 -21.51
C ASN A 222 10.70 15.89 -22.65
N ASN A 223 10.00 17.01 -22.86
CA ASN A 223 10.39 18.00 -23.87
C ASN A 223 11.71 18.72 -23.53
N ILE A 224 11.93 19.03 -22.25
CA ILE A 224 13.17 19.64 -21.78
C ILE A 224 14.34 18.67 -21.97
N LYS A 225 14.18 17.42 -21.54
CA LYS A 225 15.20 16.36 -21.66
C LYS A 225 15.65 16.14 -23.10
N ASN A 226 14.71 16.18 -24.04
CA ASN A 226 14.99 15.98 -25.47
C ASN A 226 15.48 17.25 -26.18
N ASN A 227 15.85 18.32 -25.46
CA ASN A 227 16.28 19.61 -26.02
C ASN A 227 15.26 20.27 -26.98
N ASN A 228 13.98 19.89 -26.90
CA ASN A 228 12.92 20.47 -27.73
C ASN A 228 12.52 21.89 -27.29
N LYS A 229 13.04 22.35 -26.14
CA LYS A 229 12.91 23.74 -25.66
C LYS A 229 14.26 24.23 -25.12
N PRO A 230 14.70 25.45 -25.47
CA PRO A 230 15.93 26.02 -24.92
C PRO A 230 15.77 26.33 -23.42
N VAL A 231 16.65 25.75 -22.60
CA VAL A 231 16.65 25.89 -21.12
C VAL A 231 17.78 26.76 -20.57
N GLU A 232 18.64 27.31 -21.42
CA GLU A 232 19.83 28.08 -21.04
C GLU A 232 19.53 29.25 -20.12
N LYS A 233 18.40 29.95 -20.34
CA LYS A 233 17.95 31.06 -19.49
C LYS A 233 17.55 30.57 -18.09
N SER A 234 16.84 29.45 -18.02
CA SER A 234 16.46 28.82 -16.75
C SER A 234 17.67 28.32 -15.98
N PHE A 235 18.61 27.67 -16.66
CA PHE A 235 19.86 27.21 -16.07
C PHE A 235 20.68 28.36 -15.48
N LYS A 236 20.85 29.48 -16.22
CA LYS A 236 21.54 30.67 -15.73
C LYS A 236 20.87 31.28 -14.49
N ARG A 237 19.54 31.36 -14.46
CA ARG A 237 18.78 31.87 -13.30
C ARG A 237 18.93 30.96 -12.09
N LEU A 238 18.73 29.65 -12.25
CA LEU A 238 18.88 28.68 -11.16
C LEU A 238 20.29 28.69 -10.59
N LYS A 239 21.32 28.71 -11.45
CA LYS A 239 22.71 28.81 -11.01
C LYS A 239 22.95 30.06 -10.16
N LYS A 240 22.46 31.23 -10.61
CA LYS A 240 22.58 32.48 -9.85
C LYS A 240 21.92 32.39 -8.48
N ILE A 241 20.69 31.86 -8.42
CA ILE A 241 19.93 31.72 -7.16
C ILE A 241 20.69 30.79 -6.19
N LEU A 242 21.08 29.60 -6.65
CA LEU A 242 21.77 28.63 -5.81
C LEU A 242 23.12 29.13 -5.32
N THR A 243 23.91 29.78 -6.18
CA THR A 243 25.19 30.38 -5.77
C THR A 243 25.00 31.47 -4.73
N SER A 244 24.01 32.36 -4.90
CA SER A 244 23.73 33.40 -3.89
C SER A 244 23.31 32.83 -2.54
N ILE A 245 22.59 31.70 -2.52
CA ILE A 245 22.19 31.03 -1.27
C ILE A 245 23.41 30.45 -0.55
N ILE A 246 24.33 29.83 -1.29
CA ILE A 246 25.57 29.28 -0.72
C ILE A 246 26.41 30.42 -0.11
N GLU A 247 26.62 31.50 -0.86
CA GLU A 247 27.40 32.66 -0.41
C GLU A 247 26.79 33.36 0.81
N SER A 248 25.45 33.34 0.94
CA SER A 248 24.75 33.91 2.10
C SER A 248 24.92 33.06 3.36
N ASN A 249 24.98 31.74 3.23
CA ASN A 249 25.12 30.81 4.36
C ASN A 249 26.57 30.68 4.87
N ASP A 250 27.56 31.01 4.03
CA ASP A 250 28.98 31.05 4.44
C ASP A 250 29.33 32.29 5.29
N ILE A 251 28.47 33.33 5.31
CA ILE A 251 28.66 34.54 6.12
C ILE A 251 28.22 34.33 7.57
N ASP A 252 27.25 33.45 7.83
CA ASP A 252 26.73 33.14 9.17
C ASP A 252 27.51 32.01 9.89
N SER A 253 28.56 31.48 9.26
CA SER A 253 29.40 30.38 9.76
C SER A 253 30.77 30.83 10.30
N ASN A 254 31.03 32.13 10.40
CA ASN A 254 32.21 32.76 11.01
C ASN A 254 31.81 33.68 12.18
#